data_AF-A0A7R6YZE2-F1
#
_entry.id   AF-A0A7R6YZE2-F1
#
_cell.length_a   1.000
_cell.length_b   1.000
_cell.length_c   1.000
_cell.angle_alpha   90.00
_cell.angle_beta   90.00
_cell.angle_gamma   90.00
#
_symmetry.space_group_name_H-M   'P 1'
#
loop_
_entity.id
_entity.type
_entity.pdbx_description
1 polymer ?
#
loop_
_entity_poly.entity_id
_entity_poly.type
_entity_poly.pdbx_seq_one_letter_code
_entity_poly.pdbx_strand_id
1 'polypeptide(L)'
;MAGSLQTQQIIREFGRALHANDAAHGILAEINNCVNLLSIALVQHSVREYIGAKFGAVWVSRMNDIVTADYVPSEDEPFMNERQKSYFRLKLVTWKNDILREARETLEILQQENANHPDLADRASSETDRAIELRARDRQRKLISKIDSALQRIDEGTYGYCEETGEPIALKRLDARPIATLSIEAQERHERREKVYRDD
;
A
#
# COMPACT_ATOMS: atom_id res chain seq x y z
N MET A 1 29.01 24.87 -26.15
CA MET A 1 27.69 25.19 -25.54
C MET A 1 26.50 24.67 -26.37
N ALA A 2 26.63 23.51 -27.03
CA ALA A 2 25.58 22.95 -27.90
C ALA A 2 24.78 21.80 -27.23
N GLY A 3 25.34 21.14 -26.21
CA GLY A 3 24.71 19.99 -25.56
C GLY A 3 23.49 20.30 -24.69
N SER A 4 23.42 21.48 -24.06
CA SER A 4 22.31 21.82 -23.16
C SER A 4 21.01 22.13 -23.92
N LEU A 5 21.11 22.68 -25.13
CA LEU A 5 19.96 23.02 -25.96
C LEU A 5 19.28 21.76 -26.51
N GLN A 6 20.06 20.75 -26.90
CA GLN A 6 19.53 19.49 -27.41
C GLN A 6 18.84 18.67 -26.32
N THR A 7 19.40 18.65 -25.11
CA THR A 7 18.75 18.02 -23.95
C THR A 7 17.47 18.76 -23.54
N GLN A 8 17.45 20.10 -23.55
CA GLN A 8 16.24 20.87 -23.25
C GLN A 8 15.16 20.72 -24.32
N GLN A 9 15.54 20.54 -25.59
CA GLN A 9 14.60 20.29 -26.68
C GLN A 9 13.95 18.91 -26.57
N ILE A 10 14.73 17.88 -26.23
CA ILE A 10 14.21 16.54 -25.95
C ILE A 10 13.24 16.56 -24.77
N ILE A 11 13.55 17.28 -23.68
CA ILE A 11 12.64 17.40 -22.52
C ILE A 11 11.33 18.10 -22.90
N ARG A 12 11.38 19.16 -23.73
CA ARG A 12 10.18 19.86 -24.21
C ARG A 12 9.33 19.02 -25.17
N GLU A 13 9.95 18.17 -25.98
CA GLU A 13 9.22 17.28 -26.89
C GLU A 13 8.61 16.10 -26.12
N PHE A 14 9.33 15.55 -25.13
CA PHE A 14 8.81 14.53 -24.24
C PHE A 14 7.62 15.03 -23.41
N GLY A 15 7.68 16.27 -22.93
CA GLY A 15 6.57 16.92 -22.22
C GLY A 15 5.34 17.18 -23.08
N ARG A 16 5.51 17.39 -24.39
CA ARG A 16 4.40 17.53 -25.35
C ARG A 16 3.77 16.18 -25.70
N ALA A 17 4.58 15.13 -25.84
CA ALA A 17 4.10 13.77 -26.08
C ALA A 17 3.28 13.22 -24.90
N LEU A 18 3.63 13.58 -23.66
CA LEU A 18 2.90 13.17 -22.45
C LEU A 18 1.49 13.79 -22.33
N HIS A 19 1.23 14.91 -23.00
CA HIS A 19 -0.07 15.57 -23.02
C HIS A 19 -0.99 15.12 -24.17
N ALA A 20 -0.44 14.48 -25.20
CA ALA A 20 -1.19 13.96 -26.33
C ALA A 20 -1.53 12.48 -26.09
N ASN A 21 -2.72 12.25 -25.55
CA ASN A 21 -3.24 10.97 -25.09
C ASN A 21 -3.65 10.02 -26.23
N ASP A 22 -2.75 9.70 -27.17
CA ASP A 22 -2.98 8.63 -28.16
C ASP A 22 -1.65 8.00 -28.60
N ALA A 23 -1.60 6.66 -28.62
CA ALA A 23 -0.48 5.79 -29.02
C ALA A 23 0.57 5.40 -27.94
N ALA A 24 0.12 5.04 -26.73
CA ALA A 24 1.00 4.47 -25.70
C ALA A 24 1.60 3.09 -26.05
N HIS A 25 1.17 2.42 -27.13
CA HIS A 25 1.71 1.12 -27.54
C HIS A 25 2.90 1.21 -28.52
N GLY A 26 3.05 2.30 -29.28
CA GLY A 26 4.16 2.47 -30.25
C GLY A 26 5.45 3.00 -29.62
N ILE A 27 5.32 3.89 -28.63
CA ILE A 27 6.45 4.63 -28.05
C ILE A 27 7.36 3.73 -27.20
N LEU A 28 6.83 2.66 -26.57
CA LEU A 28 7.62 1.72 -25.78
C LEU A 28 8.62 0.90 -26.63
N ALA A 29 8.29 0.63 -27.90
CA ALA A 29 9.20 -0.04 -28.83
C ALA A 29 10.35 0.88 -29.28
N GLU A 30 10.07 2.18 -29.47
CA GLU A 30 11.08 3.18 -29.82
C GLU A 30 11.96 3.59 -28.64
N ILE A 31 11.43 3.66 -27.41
CA ILE A 31 12.24 3.93 -26.22
C ILE A 31 13.23 2.78 -25.98
N ASN A 32 12.81 1.52 -26.10
CA ASN A 32 13.74 0.39 -25.97
C ASN A 32 14.79 0.36 -27.09
N ASN A 33 14.44 0.79 -28.31
CA ASN A 33 15.40 0.90 -29.41
C ASN A 33 16.38 2.08 -29.24
N CYS A 34 15.93 3.20 -28.67
CA CYS A 34 16.76 4.36 -28.32
C CYS A 34 17.73 4.08 -27.16
N VAL A 35 17.31 3.30 -26.17
CA VAL A 35 18.19 2.83 -25.08
C VAL A 35 19.29 1.89 -25.63
N ASN A 36 18.99 1.11 -26.67
CA ASN A 36 19.95 0.20 -27.30
C ASN A 36 20.93 0.92 -28.26
N LEU A 37 20.55 2.08 -28.82
CA LEU A 37 21.38 2.86 -29.75
C LEU A 37 22.31 3.88 -29.08
N LEU A 38 22.13 4.19 -27.79
CA LEU A 38 22.98 5.12 -27.03
C LEU A 38 24.07 4.43 -26.20
N SER A 39 24.85 3.55 -26.85
CA SER A 39 26.12 3.05 -26.33
C SER A 39 27.25 4.07 -26.56
N ILE A 40 27.17 5.23 -25.90
CA ILE A 40 28.29 6.17 -25.75
C ILE A 40 28.78 6.12 -24.30
N ALA A 41 29.99 5.59 -24.15
CA ALA A 41 30.55 4.93 -22.98
C ALA A 41 31.05 5.83 -21.84
N LEU A 42 30.41 6.97 -21.49
CA LEU A 42 30.99 7.87 -20.47
C LEU A 42 30.07 8.36 -19.34
N VAL A 43 28.79 7.97 -19.31
CA VAL A 43 27.85 8.45 -18.26
C VAL A 43 27.04 7.33 -17.60
N GLN A 44 27.38 6.06 -17.87
CA GLN A 44 26.55 4.92 -17.44
C GLN A 44 26.63 4.58 -15.94
N HIS A 45 27.70 4.94 -15.22
CA HIS A 45 27.76 4.54 -13.81
C HIS A 45 26.92 5.45 -12.90
N SER A 46 27.02 6.78 -13.05
CA SER A 46 26.35 7.72 -12.15
C SER A 46 24.85 7.90 -12.47
N VAL A 47 24.46 7.86 -13.74
CA VAL A 47 23.06 8.05 -14.15
C VAL A 47 22.23 6.78 -13.96
N ARG A 48 22.81 5.58 -14.09
CA ARG A 48 22.13 4.31 -13.79
C ARG A 48 21.81 4.17 -12.30
N GLU A 49 22.68 4.67 -11.44
CA GLU A 49 22.47 4.71 -10.00
C GLU A 49 21.46 5.80 -9.59
N TYR A 50 21.53 6.98 -10.22
CA TYR A 50 20.63 8.11 -9.94
C TYR A 50 19.20 7.92 -10.47
N ILE A 51 19.04 7.38 -11.68
CA ILE A 51 17.73 7.12 -12.30
C ILE A 51 17.16 5.79 -11.80
N GLY A 52 17.99 4.76 -11.58
CA GLY A 52 17.53 3.46 -11.09
C GLY A 52 16.89 3.53 -9.70
N ALA A 53 17.44 4.33 -8.78
CA ALA A 53 16.95 4.41 -7.41
C ALA A 53 15.78 5.39 -7.21
N LYS A 54 15.74 6.53 -7.92
CA LYS A 54 14.68 7.55 -7.73
C LYS A 54 13.53 7.49 -8.73
N PHE A 55 13.77 7.07 -9.98
CA PHE A 55 12.72 7.00 -11.00
C PHE A 55 12.05 5.63 -11.04
N GLY A 56 12.78 4.54 -10.81
CA GLY A 56 12.26 3.17 -10.87
C GLY A 56 11.09 2.90 -9.92
N ALA A 57 11.24 3.22 -8.63
CA ALA A 57 10.20 2.96 -7.64
C ALA A 57 8.94 3.82 -7.83
N VAL A 58 9.11 5.11 -8.17
CA VAL A 58 7.99 6.05 -8.33
C VAL A 58 7.21 5.77 -9.61
N TRP A 59 7.86 5.43 -10.71
CA TRP A 59 7.19 5.06 -11.96
C TRP A 59 6.49 3.70 -11.87
N VAL A 60 7.12 2.70 -11.25
CA VAL A 60 6.49 1.38 -11.05
C VAL A 60 5.29 1.49 -10.11
N SER A 61 5.38 2.24 -9.00
CA SER A 61 4.22 2.52 -8.14
C SER A 61 3.10 3.22 -8.90
N ARG A 62 3.42 4.30 -9.63
CA ARG A 62 2.42 5.10 -10.34
C ARG A 62 1.78 4.38 -11.53
N MET A 63 2.49 3.43 -12.15
CA MET A 63 1.92 2.54 -13.18
C MET A 63 1.06 1.44 -12.56
N ASN A 64 1.43 0.90 -11.40
CA ASN A 64 0.60 -0.09 -10.72
C ASN A 64 -0.72 0.53 -10.24
N ASP A 65 -0.69 1.78 -9.76
CA ASP A 65 -1.87 2.55 -9.35
C ASP A 65 -2.89 2.72 -10.50
N ILE A 66 -2.42 2.91 -11.74
CA ILE A 66 -3.28 3.07 -12.93
C ILE A 66 -3.94 1.74 -13.33
N VAL A 67 -3.24 0.61 -13.17
CA VAL A 67 -3.76 -0.72 -13.52
C VAL A 67 -4.80 -1.22 -12.51
N THR A 68 -4.75 -0.72 -11.28
CA THR A 68 -5.63 -1.15 -10.18
C THR A 68 -6.89 -0.31 -9.96
N ALA A 69 -6.97 0.90 -10.53
CA ALA A 69 -8.06 1.84 -10.22
C ALA A 69 -9.47 1.29 -10.54
N ASP A 70 -9.60 0.51 -11.61
CA ASP A 70 -10.88 -0.06 -12.07
C ASP A 70 -10.96 -1.59 -11.91
N TYR A 71 -9.96 -2.21 -11.28
CA TYR A 71 -9.89 -3.66 -11.17
C TYR A 71 -10.54 -4.17 -9.89
N VAL A 72 -11.47 -5.11 -10.04
CA VAL A 72 -12.12 -5.84 -8.95
C VAL A 72 -11.81 -7.32 -9.12
N PRO A 73 -11.22 -8.00 -8.11
CA PRO A 73 -10.98 -9.44 -8.16
C PRO A 73 -12.26 -10.23 -8.43
N SER A 74 -12.23 -11.14 -9.40
CA SER A 74 -13.34 -12.06 -9.71
C SER A 74 -12.95 -13.52 -9.41
N GLU A 75 -13.96 -14.38 -9.27
CA GLU A 75 -13.79 -15.84 -9.16
C GLU A 75 -13.51 -16.50 -10.53
N ASP A 76 -13.71 -15.76 -11.64
CA ASP A 76 -13.53 -16.26 -13.02
C ASP A 76 -12.05 -16.32 -13.49
N GLU A 77 -11.12 -15.88 -12.64
CA GLU A 77 -9.69 -15.84 -12.95
C GLU A 77 -8.89 -16.72 -11.96
N PRO A 78 -7.66 -17.13 -12.31
CA PRO A 78 -6.84 -17.93 -11.42
C PRO A 78 -6.66 -17.25 -10.06
N PHE A 79 -6.95 -18.00 -9.00
CA PHE A 79 -6.90 -17.53 -7.62
C PHE A 79 -5.49 -17.03 -7.27
N MET A 80 -5.42 -15.84 -6.66
CA MET A 80 -4.19 -15.16 -6.24
C MET A 80 -3.17 -14.98 -7.36
N ASN A 81 -3.65 -14.61 -8.55
CA ASN A 81 -2.78 -14.13 -9.62
C ASN A 81 -2.11 -12.78 -9.25
N GLU A 82 -1.16 -12.33 -10.07
CA GLU A 82 -0.41 -11.09 -9.81
C GLU A 82 -1.28 -9.83 -9.79
N ARG A 83 -2.42 -9.81 -10.49
CA ARG A 83 -3.38 -8.69 -10.45
C ARG A 83 -4.13 -8.66 -9.12
N GLN A 84 -4.62 -9.82 -8.65
CA GLN A 84 -5.27 -9.95 -7.34
C GLN A 84 -4.32 -9.57 -6.21
N LYS A 85 -3.09 -10.06 -6.23
CA LYS A 85 -2.06 -9.69 -5.25
C LYS A 85 -1.79 -8.18 -5.26
N SER A 86 -1.67 -7.57 -6.44
CA SER A 86 -1.45 -6.12 -6.57
C SER A 86 -2.61 -5.31 -6.01
N TYR A 87 -3.86 -5.73 -6.28
CA TYR A 87 -5.07 -5.13 -5.71
C TYR A 87 -5.06 -5.17 -4.18
N PHE A 88 -4.86 -6.35 -3.59
CA PHE A 88 -4.86 -6.49 -2.13
C PHE A 88 -3.67 -5.77 -1.48
N ARG A 89 -2.50 -5.76 -2.13
CA ARG A 89 -1.34 -4.99 -1.67
C ARG A 89 -1.65 -3.50 -1.63
N LEU A 90 -2.23 -2.93 -2.69
CA LEU A 90 -2.63 -1.52 -2.70
C LEU A 90 -3.66 -1.24 -1.59
N LYS A 91 -4.69 -2.09 -1.46
CA LYS A 91 -5.72 -1.95 -0.42
C LYS A 91 -5.12 -1.93 1.00
N LEU A 92 -4.19 -2.84 1.29
CA LEU A 92 -3.50 -2.93 2.58
C LEU A 92 -2.60 -1.71 2.83
N VAL A 93 -1.83 -1.28 1.84
CA VAL A 93 -0.95 -0.09 1.95
C VAL A 93 -1.76 1.18 2.17
N THR A 94 -2.82 1.38 1.41
CA THR A 94 -3.74 2.52 1.57
C THR A 94 -4.33 2.52 2.97
N TRP A 95 -4.86 1.37 3.43
CA TRP A 95 -5.42 1.25 4.77
C TRP A 95 -4.39 1.54 5.88
N LYS A 96 -3.15 1.04 5.75
CA LYS A 96 -2.06 1.36 6.68
C LYS A 96 -1.77 2.85 6.71
N ASN A 97 -1.70 3.49 5.54
CA ASN A 97 -1.43 4.92 5.44
C ASN A 97 -2.55 5.77 6.05
N ASP A 98 -3.80 5.35 5.91
CA ASP A 98 -4.95 6.00 6.56
C ASP A 98 -4.87 5.92 8.09
N ILE A 99 -4.58 4.73 8.64
CA ILE A 99 -4.39 4.57 10.10
C ILE A 99 -3.24 5.45 10.59
N LEU A 100 -2.13 5.50 9.85
CA LEU A 100 -0.98 6.32 10.22
C LEU A 100 -1.28 7.82 10.15
N ARG A 101 -2.15 8.24 9.22
CA ARG A 101 -2.61 9.62 9.10
C ARG A 101 -3.51 10.00 10.26
N GLU A 102 -4.53 9.20 10.53
CA GLU A 102 -5.43 9.38 11.68
C GLU A 102 -4.64 9.45 13.00
N ALA A 103 -3.69 8.54 13.20
CA ALA A 103 -2.85 8.54 14.39
C ALA A 103 -1.98 9.80 14.55
N ARG A 104 -1.57 10.46 13.44
CA ARG A 104 -0.85 11.74 13.50
C ARG A 104 -1.80 12.88 13.87
N GLU A 105 -2.96 12.94 13.24
CA GLU A 105 -3.98 13.97 13.50
C GLU A 105 -4.43 13.94 14.97
N THR A 106 -4.70 12.76 15.53
CA THR A 106 -5.04 12.60 16.96
C THR A 106 -3.91 13.09 17.88
N LEU A 107 -2.64 12.85 17.53
CA LEU A 107 -1.52 13.31 18.35
C LEU A 107 -1.42 14.84 18.37
N GLU A 108 -1.68 15.49 17.24
CA GLU A 108 -1.69 16.95 17.14
C GLU A 108 -2.81 17.56 18.00
N ILE A 109 -4.01 16.95 17.99
CA ILE A 109 -5.15 17.37 18.82
C ILE A 109 -4.81 17.25 20.31
N LEU A 110 -4.30 16.09 20.75
CA LEU A 110 -3.93 15.85 22.15
C LEU A 110 -2.82 16.79 22.65
N GLN A 111 -1.92 17.22 21.76
CA GLN A 111 -0.88 18.20 22.10
C GLN A 111 -1.46 19.61 22.30
N GLN A 112 -2.47 19.99 21.50
CA GLN A 112 -3.13 21.29 21.60
C GLN A 112 -4.03 21.39 22.83
N GLU A 113 -4.79 20.33 23.15
CA GLU A 113 -5.67 20.30 24.32
C GLU A 113 -4.90 20.44 25.63
N ASN A 114 -3.73 19.78 25.72
CA ASN A 114 -2.89 19.81 26.91
C ASN A 114 -2.31 21.21 27.24
N ALA A 115 -2.35 22.16 26.30
CA ALA A 115 -1.90 23.53 26.51
C ALA A 115 -2.96 24.44 27.17
N ASN A 116 -4.23 24.02 27.22
CA ASN A 116 -5.36 24.87 27.60
C ASN A 116 -6.32 24.15 28.56
N HIS A 117 -5.99 24.11 29.86
CA HIS A 117 -6.95 23.69 30.90
C HIS A 117 -7.15 24.81 31.93
N PRO A 118 -8.29 25.56 31.86
CA PRO A 118 -8.61 26.66 32.77
C PRO A 118 -8.93 26.23 34.20
N ASP A 119 -9.54 25.05 34.41
CA ASP A 119 -9.96 24.58 35.74
C ASP A 119 -9.73 23.07 36.01
N LEU A 120 -10.08 22.62 37.24
CA LEU A 120 -9.90 21.23 37.69
C LEU A 120 -10.88 20.23 37.05
N ALA A 121 -12.08 20.67 36.66
CA ALA A 121 -13.07 19.81 36.02
C ALA A 121 -12.69 19.54 34.56
N ASP A 122 -12.16 20.56 33.87
CA ASP A 122 -11.61 20.46 32.53
C ASP A 122 -10.41 19.50 32.50
N ARG A 123 -9.56 19.57 33.53
CA ARG A 123 -8.43 18.64 33.69
C ARG A 123 -8.87 17.19 33.87
N ALA A 124 -9.88 16.92 34.71
CA ALA A 124 -10.36 15.56 34.94
C ALA A 124 -10.96 14.92 33.67
N SER A 125 -11.68 15.73 32.88
CA SER A 125 -12.23 15.30 31.60
C SER A 125 -11.12 14.95 30.59
N SER A 126 -10.13 15.84 30.43
CA SER A 126 -8.97 15.65 29.55
C SER A 126 -8.14 14.41 29.88
N GLU A 127 -7.92 14.13 31.17
CA GLU A 127 -7.21 12.91 31.59
C GLU A 127 -7.96 11.63 31.19
N THR A 128 -9.30 11.66 31.21
CA THR A 128 -10.13 10.52 30.79
C THR A 128 -10.07 10.33 29.27
N ASP A 129 -10.21 11.40 28.49
CA ASP A 129 -10.14 11.37 27.02
C ASP A 129 -8.77 10.86 26.56
N ARG A 130 -7.70 11.31 27.21
CA ARG A 130 -6.33 10.81 26.96
C ARG A 130 -6.20 9.31 27.21
N ALA A 131 -6.82 8.79 28.27
CA ALA A 131 -6.78 7.36 28.56
C ALA A 131 -7.53 6.53 27.50
N ILE A 132 -8.61 7.08 26.93
CA ILE A 132 -9.34 6.47 25.82
C ILE A 132 -8.44 6.43 24.56
N GLU A 133 -7.75 7.53 24.24
CA GLU A 133 -6.90 7.59 23.04
C GLU A 133 -5.64 6.73 23.14
N LEU A 134 -5.04 6.60 24.31
CA LEU A 134 -3.94 5.65 24.50
C LEU A 134 -4.37 4.22 24.16
N ARG A 135 -5.60 3.82 24.56
CA ARG A 135 -6.15 2.50 24.22
C ARG A 135 -6.48 2.38 22.73
N ALA A 136 -6.98 3.44 22.10
CA ALA A 136 -7.25 3.47 20.66
C ALA A 136 -5.96 3.29 19.86
N ARG A 137 -4.90 4.02 20.21
CA ARG A 137 -3.57 3.90 19.61
C ARG A 137 -2.99 2.49 19.74
N ASP A 138 -3.14 1.86 20.90
CA ASP A 138 -2.66 0.48 21.08
C ASP A 138 -3.37 -0.51 20.14
N ARG A 139 -4.68 -0.31 19.90
CA ARG A 139 -5.43 -1.11 18.91
C ARG A 139 -4.94 -0.83 17.49
N GLN A 140 -4.75 0.44 17.12
CA GLN A 140 -4.21 0.83 15.80
C GLN A 140 -2.82 0.23 15.56
N ARG A 141 -1.92 0.27 16.56
CA ARG A 141 -0.58 -0.37 16.47
C ARG A 141 -0.69 -1.87 16.20
N LYS A 142 -1.54 -2.58 16.94
CA LYS A 142 -1.78 -4.02 16.72
C LYS A 142 -2.37 -4.28 15.33
N LEU A 143 -3.24 -3.39 14.85
CA LEU A 143 -3.82 -3.49 13.51
C LEU A 143 -2.77 -3.30 12.42
N ILE A 144 -1.90 -2.30 12.54
CA ILE A 144 -0.76 -2.09 11.62
C ILE A 144 0.12 -3.33 11.56
N SER A 145 0.44 -3.93 12.71
CA SER A 145 1.21 -5.18 12.73
C SER A 145 0.53 -6.31 11.95
N LYS A 146 -0.80 -6.42 12.00
CA LYS A 146 -1.55 -7.41 11.20
C LYS A 146 -1.52 -7.10 9.70
N ILE A 147 -1.57 -5.81 9.33
CA ILE A 147 -1.44 -5.39 7.94
C ILE A 147 -0.04 -5.72 7.41
N ASP A 148 1.01 -5.47 8.21
CA ASP A 148 2.39 -5.79 7.84
C ASP A 148 2.59 -7.29 7.64
N SER A 149 2.03 -8.12 8.53
CA SER A 149 2.03 -9.58 8.32
C SER A 149 1.25 -9.99 7.07
N ALA A 150 0.14 -9.32 6.73
CA ALA A 150 -0.58 -9.60 5.50
C ALA A 150 0.22 -9.25 4.24
N LEU A 151 0.93 -8.11 4.26
CA LEU A 151 1.83 -7.70 3.17
C LEU A 151 2.98 -8.70 3.00
N GLN A 152 3.59 -9.14 4.11
CA GLN A 152 4.63 -10.17 4.09
C GLN A 152 4.13 -11.47 3.45
N ARG A 153 2.92 -11.92 3.80
CA ARG A 153 2.31 -13.12 3.18
C ARG A 153 2.06 -12.95 1.68
N ILE A 154 1.82 -11.72 1.19
CA ILE A 154 1.73 -11.47 -0.26
C ILE A 154 3.10 -11.68 -0.91
N ASP A 155 4.16 -11.19 -0.29
CA ASP A 155 5.53 -11.34 -0.77
C ASP A 155 5.99 -12.80 -0.77
N GLU A 156 5.58 -13.57 0.24
CA GLU A 156 5.85 -15.00 0.37
C GLU A 156 4.95 -15.89 -0.50
N GLY A 157 3.90 -15.32 -1.11
CA GLY A 157 2.93 -16.06 -1.93
C GLY A 157 1.94 -16.92 -1.15
N THR A 158 1.84 -16.75 0.18
CA THR A 158 0.94 -17.48 1.07
C THR A 158 -0.37 -16.73 1.35
N TYR A 159 -0.46 -15.46 0.95
CA TYR A 159 -1.68 -14.65 1.11
C TYR A 159 -2.87 -15.24 0.36
N GLY A 160 -4.04 -15.17 0.98
CA GLY A 160 -5.29 -15.67 0.43
C GLY A 160 -5.61 -17.11 0.82
N TYR A 161 -4.69 -17.83 1.48
CA TYR A 161 -4.92 -19.19 1.95
C TYR A 161 -5.09 -19.24 3.47
N CYS A 162 -5.92 -20.18 3.94
CA CYS A 162 -6.20 -20.40 5.35
C CYS A 162 -4.97 -20.96 6.06
N GLU A 163 -4.54 -20.35 7.16
CA GLU A 163 -3.37 -20.80 7.94
C GLU A 163 -3.60 -22.15 8.66
N GLU A 164 -4.85 -22.53 8.92
CA GLU A 164 -5.19 -23.81 9.58
C GLU A 164 -5.35 -24.96 8.57
N THR A 165 -6.02 -24.71 7.44
CA THR A 165 -6.42 -25.76 6.48
C THR A 165 -5.67 -25.73 5.15
N GLY A 166 -5.01 -24.61 4.81
CA GLY A 166 -4.41 -24.38 3.50
C GLY A 166 -5.41 -24.07 2.39
N GLU A 167 -6.72 -24.06 2.68
CA GLU A 167 -7.76 -23.83 1.68
C GLU A 167 -7.86 -22.35 1.27
N PRO A 168 -8.31 -22.05 0.04
CA PRO A 168 -8.55 -20.68 -0.41
C PRO A 168 -9.56 -19.95 0.48
N ILE A 169 -9.21 -18.75 0.93
CA ILE A 169 -10.13 -17.82 1.59
C ILE A 169 -10.92 -17.10 0.49
N ALA A 170 -12.25 -17.14 0.59
CA ALA A 170 -13.14 -16.50 -0.38
C ALA A 170 -12.75 -15.04 -0.66
N LEU A 171 -12.70 -14.65 -1.94
CA LEU A 171 -12.30 -13.31 -2.37
C LEU A 171 -13.17 -12.23 -1.72
N LYS A 172 -14.49 -12.44 -1.63
CA LYS A 172 -15.43 -11.53 -0.96
C LYS A 172 -15.07 -11.30 0.51
N ARG A 173 -14.56 -12.33 1.21
CA ARG A 173 -14.12 -12.21 2.60
C ARG A 173 -12.83 -11.41 2.71
N LEU A 174 -11.85 -11.66 1.84
CA LEU A 174 -10.61 -10.88 1.80
C LEU A 174 -10.87 -9.43 1.40
N ASP A 175 -11.83 -9.19 0.50
CA ASP A 175 -12.21 -7.84 0.14
C ASP A 175 -12.86 -7.10 1.32
N ALA A 176 -13.76 -7.74 2.05
CA ALA A 176 -14.32 -7.17 3.28
C ALA A 176 -13.28 -7.02 4.41
N ARG A 177 -12.34 -7.98 4.53
CA ARG A 177 -11.35 -8.04 5.60
C ARG A 177 -10.00 -8.57 5.09
N PRO A 178 -9.12 -7.71 4.55
CA PRO A 178 -7.89 -8.13 3.87
C PRO A 178 -6.80 -8.67 4.81
N ILE A 179 -6.98 -8.53 6.12
CA ILE A 179 -6.09 -9.13 7.14
C ILE A 179 -6.56 -10.51 7.61
N ALA A 180 -7.63 -11.06 7.03
CA ALA A 180 -8.10 -12.39 7.41
C ALA A 180 -7.01 -13.45 7.18
N THR A 181 -6.86 -14.35 8.14
CA THR A 181 -5.89 -15.45 8.10
C THR A 181 -6.56 -16.83 8.03
N LEU A 182 -7.85 -16.89 8.36
CA LEU A 182 -8.65 -18.12 8.40
C LEU A 182 -9.85 -18.03 7.46
N SER A 183 -10.22 -19.18 6.89
CA SER A 183 -11.50 -19.38 6.21
C SER A 183 -12.68 -19.19 7.19
N ILE A 184 -13.90 -19.08 6.69
CA ILE A 184 -15.10 -18.93 7.54
C ILE A 184 -15.24 -20.16 8.43
N GLU A 185 -15.15 -21.36 7.86
CA GLU A 185 -15.30 -22.62 8.59
C GLU A 185 -14.23 -22.81 9.67
N ALA A 186 -12.97 -22.48 9.37
CA ALA A 186 -11.88 -22.52 10.34
C ALA A 186 -12.10 -21.51 11.48
N GLN A 187 -12.55 -20.30 11.13
CA GLN A 187 -12.89 -19.26 12.12
C GLN A 187 -14.02 -19.73 13.05
N GLU A 188 -15.10 -20.30 12.52
CA GLU A 188 -16.22 -20.82 13.32
C GLU A 188 -15.79 -21.95 14.26
N ARG A 189 -14.91 -22.84 13.78
CA ARG A 189 -14.34 -23.90 14.61
C ARG A 189 -13.47 -23.34 15.73
N HIS A 190 -12.66 -22.32 15.45
CA HIS A 190 -11.85 -21.64 16.45
C HIS A 190 -12.73 -20.99 17.53
N GLU A 191 -13.75 -20.24 17.13
CA GLU A 191 -14.67 -19.57 18.07
C GLU A 191 -15.47 -20.55 18.91
N ARG A 192 -15.89 -21.70 18.34
CA ARG A 192 -16.57 -22.76 19.10
C ARG A 192 -15.66 -23.36 20.17
N ARG A 193 -14.39 -23.61 19.85
CA ARG A 193 -13.38 -24.13 20.79
C ARG A 193 -13.12 -23.14 21.93
N GLU A 194 -13.01 -21.84 21.62
CA GLU A 194 -12.80 -20.80 22.63
C GLU A 194 -13.98 -20.66 23.60
N LYS A 195 -15.22 -20.83 23.13
CA LYS A 195 -16.41 -20.77 24.00
C LYS A 195 -16.41 -21.90 25.03
N VAL A 196 -16.16 -23.14 24.61
CA VAL A 196 -16.11 -24.30 25.51
C VAL A 196 -15.09 -24.09 26.63
N TYR A 197 -13.90 -23.56 26.30
CA TYR A 197 -12.85 -23.32 27.30
C TYR A 197 -13.17 -22.20 28.30
N ARG A 198 -14.05 -21.26 27.98
CA ARG A 198 -14.44 -20.17 28.90
C ARG A 198 -15.52 -20.59 29.90
N ASP A 199 -16.26 -21.64 29.59
CA ASP A 199 -17.37 -22.13 30.39
C ASP A 199 -16.94 -23.26 31.37
N ASP A 200 -15.69 -23.73 31.27
CA ASP A 200 -15.02 -24.68 32.17
C ASP A 200 -14.12 -23.96 33.21
#